data_AF-A0A377BRK2-F1
#
_entry.id   AF-A0A377BRK2-F1
#
_cell.length_a   1.000
_cell.length_b   1.000
_cell.length_c   1.000
_cell.angle_alpha   90.00
_cell.angle_beta   90.00
_cell.angle_gamma   90.00
#
_symmetry.space_group_name_H-M   'P 1'
#
loop_
_entity.id
_entity.type
_entity.pdbx_description
1 polymer ?
#
loop_
_entity_poly.entity_id
_entity_poly.type
_entity_poly.pdbx_seq_one_letter_code
_entity_poly.pdbx_strand_id
1 'polypeptide(L)'
;MFRNNIANDGKGGAIYTINNDVYLSDVIFDNNQAYTSTSYSDGDGGAIDVTDNNSDSKHPSGYTIVNNTAFTNNTAEGYGGAIYTNSVTAPYLIDISVDDSYSQNGGVLVDENNSAAGYGDGPSSAAGGFMYLGLSEVTFDIADGKTLVIGNTENDGAVDSIAGTGLITKTGSGDLVLNADNNDFTGEMQIENGEVTLGRSNSLMNVGDTHCQDDPQDCYGLTIGSIDQYQNQAELNVGSTQQTFVHALTGFQNGTLNIDAGGNVTVNQGSFAGIIEGAGQLTIAQNGSYVLSGAQSMALTGDIVVDDGAVLSLEGDAADLPLSRTIRSRSC
;
A
#
# COMPACT_ATOMS: atom_id res chain seq x y z
N MET A 1 -0.42 25.27 7.81
CA MET A 1 1.00 24.87 7.68
C MET A 1 1.56 24.66 9.07
N PHE A 2 2.06 23.46 9.33
CA PHE A 2 2.71 23.04 10.57
C PHE A 2 4.16 22.70 10.24
N ARG A 3 5.10 23.50 10.75
CA ARG A 3 6.52 23.32 10.47
C ARG A 3 7.38 23.40 11.70
N ASN A 4 8.37 22.52 11.79
CA ASN A 4 9.35 22.48 12.88
C ASN A 4 8.69 22.36 14.27
N ASN A 5 7.52 21.73 14.35
CA ASN A 5 6.92 21.41 15.64
C ASN A 5 7.63 20.19 16.22
N ILE A 6 7.88 20.23 17.53
CA ILE A 6 8.60 19.17 18.23
C ILE A 6 7.79 18.81 19.48
N ALA A 7 7.23 17.61 19.48
CA ALA A 7 6.67 16.98 20.67
C ALA A 7 7.81 16.26 21.41
N ASN A 8 8.45 16.97 22.34
CA ASN A 8 9.36 16.32 23.29
C ASN A 8 8.52 15.49 24.26
N ASP A 9 8.84 14.21 24.40
CA ASP A 9 8.09 13.28 25.25
C ASP A 9 6.60 13.17 24.87
N GLY A 10 6.28 13.18 23.57
CA GLY A 10 4.90 13.30 23.09
C GLY A 10 4.61 12.64 21.74
N LYS A 11 3.31 12.45 21.48
CA LYS A 11 2.75 11.94 20.22
C LYS A 11 2.33 13.10 19.32
N GLY A 12 2.29 12.87 18.01
CA GLY A 12 1.73 13.84 17.08
C GLY A 12 2.53 15.14 17.06
N GLY A 13 3.70 15.13 16.41
CA GLY A 13 4.65 16.25 16.48
C GLY A 13 4.02 17.61 16.17
N ALA A 14 2.96 17.64 15.36
CA ALA A 14 2.06 18.79 15.20
C ALA A 14 0.65 18.57 15.79
N ILE A 15 0.02 17.42 15.54
CA ILE A 15 -1.36 17.15 15.96
C ILE A 15 -1.45 15.78 16.64
N TYR A 16 -1.99 15.76 17.85
CA TYR A 16 -2.39 14.54 18.54
C TYR A 16 -3.88 14.61 18.88
N THR A 17 -4.62 13.56 18.55
CA THR A 17 -6.05 13.48 18.84
C THR A 17 -6.49 12.05 19.09
N ILE A 18 -7.50 11.92 19.98
CA ILE A 18 -8.13 10.65 20.30
C ILE A 18 -9.65 10.80 20.15
N ASN A 19 -10.28 9.93 19.36
CA ASN A 19 -11.75 9.87 19.18
C ASN A 19 -12.37 11.18 18.67
N ASN A 20 -11.65 11.92 17.82
CA ASN A 20 -12.21 13.11 17.18
C ASN A 20 -12.20 12.99 15.67
N ASP A 21 -13.08 13.77 15.07
CA ASP A 21 -13.11 14.00 13.64
C ASP A 21 -12.14 15.14 13.29
N VAL A 22 -11.27 14.92 12.31
CA VAL A 22 -10.28 15.90 11.86
C VAL A 22 -10.45 16.16 10.37
N TYR A 23 -10.39 17.44 9.98
CA TYR A 23 -10.42 17.86 8.59
C TYR A 23 -9.23 18.77 8.28
N LEU A 24 -8.37 18.32 7.37
CA LEU A 24 -7.18 19.02 6.90
C LEU A 24 -7.31 19.19 5.40
N SER A 25 -7.32 20.42 4.91
CA SER A 25 -7.31 20.75 3.48
C SER A 25 -6.20 21.75 3.19
N ASP A 26 -5.42 21.48 2.14
CA ASP A 26 -4.35 22.36 1.67
C ASP A 26 -3.32 22.68 2.77
N VAL A 27 -3.03 21.68 3.61
CA VAL A 27 -2.08 21.79 4.72
C VAL A 27 -0.70 21.31 4.27
N ILE A 28 0.33 21.82 4.93
CA ILE A 28 1.70 21.31 4.78
C ILE A 28 2.19 20.97 6.18
N PHE A 29 2.58 19.71 6.38
CA PHE A 29 3.30 19.22 7.55
C PHE A 29 4.74 18.99 7.13
N ASP A 30 5.63 19.90 7.53
CA ASP A 30 7.03 19.83 7.13
C ASP A 30 7.99 19.91 8.32
N ASN A 31 8.86 18.92 8.46
CA ASN A 31 9.84 18.82 9.54
C ASN A 31 9.22 18.83 10.95
N ASN A 32 8.10 18.12 11.15
CA ASN A 32 7.54 17.91 12.49
C ASN A 32 8.12 16.64 13.11
N GLN A 33 8.27 16.63 14.44
CA GLN A 33 9.02 15.60 15.13
C GLN A 33 8.31 15.15 16.41
N ALA A 34 8.25 13.84 16.64
CA ALA A 34 7.75 13.23 17.86
C ALA A 34 8.86 12.38 18.49
N TYR A 35 9.22 12.69 19.74
CA TYR A 35 10.25 11.98 20.49
C TYR A 35 9.63 11.14 21.60
N THR A 36 10.19 9.95 21.78
CA THR A 36 9.82 9.02 22.84
C THR A 36 10.19 9.60 24.20
N SER A 37 9.48 9.13 25.23
CA SER A 37 9.90 9.35 26.61
C SER A 37 9.98 8.01 27.34
N THR A 38 10.92 7.90 28.27
CA THR A 38 11.05 6.72 29.13
C THR A 38 9.83 6.42 30.03
N SER A 39 8.80 7.28 30.04
CA SER A 39 7.76 7.25 31.08
C SER A 39 6.32 7.44 30.60
N TYR A 40 6.05 8.09 29.46
CA TYR A 40 4.69 8.59 29.16
C TYR A 40 4.26 8.57 27.69
N SER A 41 5.17 8.35 26.75
CA SER A 41 4.87 8.50 25.32
C SER A 41 5.80 7.69 24.46
N ASP A 42 5.19 7.07 23.47
CA ASP A 42 5.81 6.22 22.46
C ASP A 42 6.42 7.04 21.31
N GLY A 43 6.24 8.36 21.27
CA GLY A 43 6.85 9.20 20.23
C GLY A 43 6.33 8.91 18.82
N ASP A 44 5.08 8.48 18.70
CA ASP A 44 4.43 8.14 17.43
C ASP A 44 3.91 9.38 16.69
N GLY A 45 3.78 9.27 15.37
CA GLY A 45 3.13 10.28 14.53
C GLY A 45 3.96 11.55 14.44
N GLY A 46 5.06 11.53 13.70
CA GLY A 46 5.97 12.67 13.63
C GLY A 46 5.29 13.97 13.17
N ALA A 47 4.27 13.88 12.31
CA ALA A 47 3.33 14.98 12.08
C ALA A 47 2.03 14.82 12.87
N ILE A 48 1.34 13.70 12.67
CA ILE A 48 -0.01 13.47 13.19
C ILE A 48 -0.09 12.10 13.86
N ASP A 49 -0.64 12.07 15.06
CA ASP A 49 -1.16 10.85 15.70
C ASP A 49 -2.69 11.01 15.84
N VAL A 50 -3.41 10.19 15.08
CA VAL A 50 -4.87 10.10 15.07
C VAL A 50 -5.28 8.69 15.45
N THR A 51 -5.63 8.50 16.71
CA THR A 51 -5.87 7.17 17.28
C THR A 51 -7.24 7.05 17.93
N ASP A 52 -7.73 5.81 18.03
CA ASP A 52 -8.89 5.49 18.87
C ASP A 52 -8.45 5.23 20.32
N ASN A 53 -9.31 5.57 21.28
CA ASN A 53 -9.14 5.18 22.67
C ASN A 53 -9.46 3.70 22.83
N ASN A 54 -8.41 2.89 22.86
CA ASN A 54 -8.49 1.44 23.07
C ASN A 54 -9.20 1.00 24.38
N SER A 55 -9.44 1.90 25.33
CA SER A 55 -10.09 1.62 26.61
C SER A 55 -11.55 2.10 26.68
N ASP A 56 -12.01 2.87 25.70
CA ASP A 56 -13.33 3.49 25.71
C ASP A 56 -14.19 3.04 24.52
N SER A 57 -15.04 2.05 24.77
CA SER A 57 -16.02 1.54 23.79
C SER A 57 -17.34 2.31 23.75
N LYS A 58 -17.45 3.43 24.48
CA LYS A 58 -18.69 4.23 24.52
C LYS A 58 -18.73 5.32 23.48
N HIS A 59 -17.58 5.69 22.93
CA HIS A 59 -17.46 6.66 21.85
C HIS A 59 -17.16 5.92 20.55
N PRO A 60 -17.80 6.30 19.43
CA PRO A 60 -17.42 5.76 18.13
C PRO A 60 -15.99 6.19 17.80
N SER A 61 -15.29 5.36 17.03
CA SER A 61 -14.02 5.75 16.42
C SER A 61 -14.24 7.01 15.56
N GLY A 62 -13.29 7.93 15.60
CA GLY A 62 -13.34 9.15 14.79
C GLY A 62 -12.96 8.90 13.34
N TYR A 63 -13.03 9.96 12.53
CA TYR A 63 -12.51 9.93 11.16
C TYR A 63 -11.59 11.13 10.87
N THR A 64 -10.58 10.94 10.02
CA THR A 64 -9.71 12.04 9.56
C THR A 64 -9.78 12.18 8.05
N ILE A 65 -10.03 13.39 7.56
CA ILE A 65 -9.93 13.74 6.13
C ILE A 65 -8.68 14.59 5.93
N VAL A 66 -7.86 14.19 4.96
CA VAL A 66 -6.61 14.82 4.57
C VAL A 66 -6.68 15.09 3.06
N ASN A 67 -7.16 16.28 2.69
CA ASN A 67 -7.28 16.69 1.30
C ASN A 67 -6.12 17.61 0.90
N ASN A 68 -5.50 17.35 -0.25
CA ASN A 68 -4.48 18.20 -0.86
C ASN A 68 -3.36 18.61 0.11
N THR A 69 -3.01 17.72 1.03
CA THR A 69 -2.12 18.00 2.15
C THR A 69 -0.82 17.23 1.98
N ALA A 70 0.31 17.91 2.13
CA ALA A 70 1.63 17.32 1.97
C ALA A 70 2.32 17.04 3.31
N PHE A 71 3.01 15.91 3.38
CA PHE A 71 3.84 15.47 4.49
C PHE A 71 5.28 15.31 4.02
N THR A 72 6.15 16.19 4.49
CA THR A 72 7.58 16.14 4.15
C THR A 72 8.47 16.19 5.37
N ASN A 73 9.56 15.45 5.37
CA ASN A 73 10.61 15.52 6.40
C ASN A 73 10.12 15.27 7.85
N ASN A 74 8.98 14.60 8.06
CA ASN A 74 8.47 14.37 9.42
C ASN A 74 9.13 13.14 10.05
N THR A 75 9.42 13.19 11.35
CA THR A 75 10.17 12.14 12.03
C THR A 75 9.50 11.68 13.32
N ALA A 76 9.37 10.38 13.50
CA ALA A 76 8.96 9.75 14.75
C ALA A 76 10.09 8.86 15.28
N GLU A 77 10.37 8.94 16.59
CA GLU A 77 11.19 7.90 17.25
C GLU A 77 10.41 6.59 17.42
N GLY A 78 9.08 6.67 17.56
CA GLY A 78 8.17 5.53 17.54
C GLY A 78 7.78 5.13 16.12
N TYR A 79 6.48 4.91 15.92
CA TYR A 79 5.87 4.51 14.65
C TYR A 79 5.22 5.70 13.92
N GLY A 80 5.07 5.60 12.59
CA GLY A 80 4.36 6.57 11.78
C GLY A 80 5.11 7.90 11.67
N GLY A 81 6.07 7.99 10.75
CA GLY A 81 6.94 9.16 10.64
C GLY A 81 6.16 10.42 10.26
N ALA A 82 5.21 10.33 9.32
CA ALA A 82 4.21 11.37 9.13
C ALA A 82 2.96 11.08 9.94
N ILE A 83 2.32 9.93 9.70
CA ILE A 83 1.01 9.61 10.26
C ILE A 83 1.11 8.32 11.07
N TYR A 84 0.68 8.39 12.33
CA TYR A 84 0.38 7.21 13.14
C TYR A 84 -1.12 7.11 13.36
N THR A 85 -1.64 5.90 13.16
CA THR A 85 -3.01 5.57 13.54
C THR A 85 -3.12 4.13 13.99
N ASN A 86 -3.98 3.91 14.98
CA ASN A 86 -4.27 2.60 15.50
C ASN A 86 -5.62 2.61 16.22
N SER A 87 -6.28 1.46 16.23
CA SER A 87 -7.53 1.23 16.94
C SER A 87 -7.61 -0.22 17.42
N VAL A 88 -8.58 -0.52 18.30
CA VAL A 88 -8.71 -1.87 18.91
C VAL A 88 -10.11 -2.47 18.77
N THR A 89 -11.16 -1.64 18.75
CA THR A 89 -12.55 -2.16 18.76
C THR A 89 -13.31 -1.90 17.47
N ALA A 90 -13.09 -0.75 16.85
CA ALA A 90 -13.55 -0.43 15.51
C ALA A 90 -12.43 0.30 14.76
N PRO A 91 -12.37 0.19 13.43
CA PRO A 91 -11.35 0.88 12.67
C PRO A 91 -11.49 2.40 12.77
N TYR A 92 -10.37 3.10 13.01
CA TYR A 92 -10.32 4.54 12.78
C TYR A 92 -10.21 4.78 11.28
N LEU A 93 -11.01 5.69 10.73
CA LEU A 93 -11.09 5.90 9.28
C LEU A 93 -10.26 7.11 8.85
N ILE A 94 -9.44 6.96 7.82
CA ILE A 94 -8.66 8.04 7.24
C ILE A 94 -8.94 8.12 5.74
N ASP A 95 -9.28 9.31 5.24
CA ASP A 95 -9.43 9.60 3.82
C ASP A 95 -8.33 10.58 3.41
N ILE A 96 -7.40 10.12 2.58
CA ILE A 96 -6.32 10.91 2.00
C ILE A 96 -6.64 11.14 0.53
N SER A 97 -6.87 12.40 0.17
CA SER A 97 -7.31 12.77 -1.16
C SER A 97 -6.41 13.80 -1.84
N VAL A 98 -6.32 13.66 -3.17
CA VAL A 98 -5.82 14.71 -4.07
C VAL A 98 -6.95 15.03 -5.03
N ASP A 99 -7.69 16.10 -4.75
CA ASP A 99 -8.89 16.45 -5.49
C ASP A 99 -8.62 17.30 -6.74
N ASP A 100 -9.66 17.58 -7.53
CA ASP A 100 -9.58 18.37 -8.76
C ASP A 100 -8.97 19.77 -8.56
N SER A 101 -9.11 20.34 -7.37
CA SER A 101 -8.61 21.67 -7.04
C SER A 101 -7.08 21.71 -6.87
N TYR A 102 -6.44 20.55 -6.63
CA TYR A 102 -4.99 20.47 -6.56
C TYR A 102 -4.35 20.77 -7.92
N SER A 103 -3.66 21.90 -7.98
CA SER A 103 -3.04 22.42 -9.21
C SER A 103 -1.54 22.65 -9.09
N GLN A 104 -0.96 22.38 -7.92
CA GLN A 104 0.46 22.50 -7.68
C GLN A 104 1.22 21.37 -8.38
N ASN A 105 2.46 21.64 -8.79
CA ASN A 105 3.35 20.65 -9.42
C ASN A 105 2.68 19.84 -10.57
N GLY A 106 1.82 20.51 -11.35
CA GLY A 106 1.11 19.86 -12.46
C GLY A 106 0.07 18.80 -12.07
N GLY A 107 -0.42 18.82 -10.82
CA GLY A 107 -1.36 17.81 -10.30
C GLY A 107 -0.69 16.69 -9.50
N VAL A 108 0.62 16.78 -9.27
CA VAL A 108 1.40 15.76 -8.55
C VAL A 108 1.68 16.21 -7.11
N LEU A 109 1.05 15.57 -6.13
CA LEU A 109 1.36 15.72 -4.71
C LEU A 109 2.49 14.75 -4.34
N VAL A 110 3.48 15.21 -3.58
CA VAL A 110 4.64 14.41 -3.20
C VAL A 110 4.80 14.45 -1.69
N ASP A 111 4.77 13.27 -1.08
CA ASP A 111 5.10 13.03 0.32
C ASP A 111 6.44 12.30 0.38
N GLU A 112 7.44 12.95 0.99
CA GLU A 112 8.82 12.45 0.96
C GLU A 112 9.60 12.77 2.23
N ASN A 113 10.60 11.92 2.50
CA ASN A 113 11.54 12.04 3.60
C ASN A 113 10.90 11.91 5.00
N ASN A 114 9.76 11.23 5.10
CA ASN A 114 9.14 10.92 6.38
C ASN A 114 9.75 9.64 6.95
N SER A 115 10.11 9.65 8.23
CA SER A 115 10.92 8.59 8.84
C SER A 115 10.37 8.19 10.21
N ALA A 116 10.32 6.88 10.46
CA ALA A 116 10.00 6.32 11.77
C ALA A 116 11.11 5.36 12.19
N ALA A 117 11.55 5.44 13.44
CA ALA A 117 12.63 4.59 13.94
C ALA A 117 12.15 3.29 14.59
N GLY A 118 10.89 3.20 15.02
CA GLY A 118 10.37 2.04 15.74
C GLY A 118 11.19 1.74 17.00
N TYR A 119 11.60 2.78 17.72
CA TYR A 119 12.49 2.76 18.89
C TYR A 119 13.94 2.31 18.62
N GLY A 120 14.33 2.20 17.35
CA GLY A 120 15.70 1.92 16.92
C GLY A 120 16.57 3.17 16.76
N ASP A 121 17.81 2.96 16.31
CA ASP A 121 18.80 4.02 16.07
C ASP A 121 18.69 4.67 14.66
N GLY A 122 17.70 4.28 13.85
CA GLY A 122 17.53 4.76 12.48
C GLY A 122 16.20 4.33 11.85
N PRO A 123 15.93 4.76 10.60
CA PRO A 123 14.68 4.46 9.91
C PRO A 123 14.42 2.94 9.81
N SER A 124 13.17 2.54 10.02
CA SER A 124 12.71 1.16 9.93
C SER A 124 11.48 1.08 9.03
N SER A 125 11.49 0.19 8.05
CA SER A 125 10.33 -0.08 7.18
C SER A 125 9.13 -0.55 8.01
N ALA A 126 9.35 -1.43 9.00
CA ALA A 126 8.32 -1.90 9.93
C ALA A 126 7.74 -0.79 10.82
N ALA A 127 8.40 0.37 10.89
CA ALA A 127 7.90 1.50 11.67
C ALA A 127 6.95 2.42 10.89
N GLY A 128 6.90 2.30 9.56
CA GLY A 128 6.05 3.13 8.71
C GLY A 128 6.55 4.58 8.62
N GLY A 129 7.53 4.83 7.76
CA GLY A 129 8.12 6.15 7.55
C GLY A 129 7.09 7.20 7.13
N PHE A 130 6.25 6.89 6.14
CA PHE A 130 5.09 7.73 5.84
C PHE A 130 3.98 7.46 6.83
N MET A 131 3.54 6.20 6.93
CA MET A 131 2.37 5.85 7.72
C MET A 131 2.55 4.52 8.44
N TYR A 132 2.16 4.49 9.72
CA TYR A 132 1.86 3.25 10.42
C TYR A 132 0.35 3.13 10.62
N LEU A 133 -0.22 2.08 10.03
CA LEU A 133 -1.64 1.78 10.00
C LEU A 133 -1.88 0.51 10.83
N GLY A 134 -2.26 0.67 12.10
CA GLY A 134 -2.73 -0.45 12.93
C GLY A 134 -4.05 -1.03 12.42
N LEU A 135 -5.03 -1.34 13.27
CA LEU A 135 -6.35 -1.85 12.79
C LEU A 135 -7.25 -0.78 12.14
N SER A 136 -6.66 0.30 11.65
CA SER A 136 -7.35 1.43 11.02
C SER A 136 -7.48 1.22 9.52
N GLU A 137 -8.38 1.98 8.88
CA GLU A 137 -8.59 1.91 7.43
C GLU A 137 -8.21 3.25 6.81
N VAL A 138 -7.46 3.20 5.72
CA VAL A 138 -7.14 4.37 4.91
C VAL A 138 -7.69 4.21 3.50
N THR A 139 -8.39 5.24 3.03
CA THR A 139 -8.74 5.40 1.62
C THR A 139 -7.81 6.43 0.99
N PHE A 140 -7.19 6.08 -0.12
CA PHE A 140 -6.56 7.03 -1.03
C PHE A 140 -7.53 7.34 -2.16
N ASP A 141 -8.14 8.54 -2.17
CA ASP A 141 -9.05 8.99 -3.24
C ASP A 141 -8.38 10.06 -4.11
N ILE A 142 -7.92 9.66 -5.29
CA ILE A 142 -7.08 10.50 -6.14
C ILE A 142 -7.86 10.82 -7.42
N ALA A 143 -8.14 12.10 -7.63
CA ALA A 143 -8.95 12.57 -8.74
C ALA A 143 -8.26 12.38 -10.10
N ASP A 144 -9.05 12.47 -11.16
CA ASP A 144 -8.58 12.28 -12.53
C ASP A 144 -7.44 13.24 -12.90
N GLY A 145 -6.39 12.70 -13.51
CA GLY A 145 -5.18 13.45 -13.86
C GLY A 145 -4.40 14.00 -12.66
N LYS A 146 -4.63 13.49 -11.44
CA LYS A 146 -3.81 13.73 -10.26
C LYS A 146 -2.93 12.53 -9.96
N THR A 147 -1.85 12.80 -9.24
CA THR A 147 -0.93 11.78 -8.75
C THR A 147 -0.56 12.07 -7.30
N LEU A 148 -0.61 11.06 -6.44
CA LEU A 148 0.04 11.07 -5.12
C LEU A 148 1.29 10.20 -5.20
N VAL A 149 2.45 10.78 -4.90
CA VAL A 149 3.72 10.06 -4.81
C VAL A 149 4.12 9.96 -3.35
N ILE A 150 4.28 8.73 -2.86
CA ILE A 150 4.81 8.45 -1.52
C ILE A 150 6.20 7.87 -1.67
N GLY A 151 7.18 8.62 -1.19
CA GLY A 151 8.59 8.24 -1.16
C GLY A 151 9.38 8.55 -2.42
N ASN A 152 10.66 8.23 -2.33
CA ASN A 152 11.66 8.52 -3.35
C ASN A 152 12.55 7.28 -3.57
N THR A 153 12.70 6.86 -4.83
CA THR A 153 13.51 5.69 -5.20
C THR A 153 15.00 5.86 -4.94
N GLU A 154 15.48 7.08 -4.71
CA GLU A 154 16.87 7.33 -4.30
C GLU A 154 17.14 6.96 -2.83
N ASN A 155 16.10 6.83 -2.00
CA ASN A 155 16.21 6.38 -0.62
C ASN A 155 16.35 4.84 -0.54
N ASP A 156 16.73 4.34 0.64
CA ASP A 156 16.91 2.91 0.90
C ASP A 156 15.58 2.13 0.94
N GLY A 157 14.46 2.83 1.15
CA GLY A 157 13.10 2.29 1.16
C GLY A 157 12.47 2.26 2.55
N ALA A 158 13.26 2.32 3.63
CA ALA A 158 12.72 2.40 4.98
C ALA A 158 12.04 3.76 5.24
N VAL A 159 12.61 4.81 4.67
CA VAL A 159 12.00 6.15 4.62
C VAL A 159 10.76 6.10 3.72
N ASP A 160 9.69 6.77 4.16
CA ASP A 160 8.38 6.84 3.49
C ASP A 160 7.61 5.51 3.38
N SER A 161 8.08 4.46 4.07
CA SER A 161 7.39 3.17 4.13
C SER A 161 5.98 3.29 4.74
N ILE A 162 5.10 2.39 4.30
CA ILE A 162 3.81 2.11 4.92
C ILE A 162 3.94 0.76 5.63
N ALA A 163 3.47 0.69 6.88
CA ALA A 163 3.53 -0.51 7.70
C ALA A 163 2.26 -0.72 8.53
N GLY A 164 2.10 -1.92 9.07
CA GLY A 164 1.00 -2.31 9.95
C GLY A 164 0.00 -3.27 9.29
N THR A 165 -1.16 -3.46 9.93
CA THR A 165 -2.09 -4.57 9.66
C THR A 165 -3.47 -4.13 9.16
N GLY A 166 -3.67 -2.83 8.95
CA GLY A 166 -4.97 -2.26 8.59
C GLY A 166 -5.45 -2.53 7.16
N LEU A 167 -6.37 -1.71 6.68
CA LEU A 167 -6.87 -1.79 5.31
C LEU A 167 -6.48 -0.53 4.53
N ILE A 168 -5.93 -0.73 3.34
CA ILE A 168 -5.69 0.33 2.37
C ILE A 168 -6.64 0.13 1.18
N THR A 169 -7.44 1.15 0.87
CA THR A 169 -8.29 1.17 -0.32
C THR A 169 -7.88 2.31 -1.25
N LYS A 170 -7.54 2.01 -2.49
CA LYS A 170 -7.29 3.01 -3.54
C LYS A 170 -8.55 3.20 -4.40
N THR A 171 -9.04 4.42 -4.41
CA THR A 171 -10.18 4.89 -5.21
C THR A 171 -9.80 6.14 -6.01
N GLY A 172 -10.76 6.74 -6.72
CA GLY A 172 -10.50 7.80 -7.70
C GLY A 172 -9.74 7.30 -8.93
N SER A 173 -9.86 7.99 -10.07
CA SER A 173 -9.27 7.53 -11.33
C SER A 173 -7.82 7.94 -11.54
N GLY A 174 -7.23 8.75 -10.66
CA GLY A 174 -5.83 9.13 -10.72
C GLY A 174 -4.89 8.10 -10.09
N ASP A 175 -3.63 8.51 -9.93
CA ASP A 175 -2.51 7.58 -9.71
C ASP A 175 -1.94 7.66 -8.29
N LEU A 176 -1.69 6.50 -7.67
CA LEU A 176 -0.90 6.38 -6.45
C LEU A 176 0.46 5.74 -6.79
N VAL A 177 1.56 6.43 -6.49
CA VAL A 177 2.91 5.92 -6.73
C VAL A 177 3.57 5.60 -5.40
N LEU A 178 3.98 4.35 -5.22
CA LEU A 178 4.66 3.88 -4.02
C LEU A 178 6.14 3.60 -4.34
N ASN A 179 7.00 4.41 -3.72
CA ASN A 179 8.45 4.44 -3.95
C ASN A 179 9.24 4.05 -2.69
N ALA A 180 8.62 3.36 -1.75
CA ALA A 180 9.23 2.90 -0.49
C ALA A 180 9.21 1.37 -0.38
N ASP A 181 9.84 0.83 0.67
CA ASP A 181 9.72 -0.57 1.07
C ASP A 181 8.51 -0.71 2.00
N ASN A 182 7.43 -1.29 1.50
CA ASN A 182 6.19 -1.53 2.26
C ASN A 182 5.98 -3.03 2.51
N ASN A 183 7.06 -3.84 2.61
CA ASN A 183 6.92 -5.27 2.87
C ASN A 183 6.39 -5.58 4.26
N ASP A 184 6.57 -4.68 5.23
CA ASP A 184 6.05 -4.78 6.60
C ASP A 184 4.60 -4.26 6.74
N PHE A 185 3.95 -3.92 5.63
CA PHE A 185 2.49 -3.82 5.59
C PHE A 185 1.91 -5.19 5.27
N THR A 186 1.26 -5.80 6.25
CA THR A 186 0.66 -7.14 6.16
C THR A 186 -0.85 -7.10 6.02
N GLY A 187 -1.43 -5.92 6.22
CA GLY A 187 -2.84 -5.64 6.07
C GLY A 187 -3.37 -5.85 4.65
N GLU A 188 -4.67 -5.67 4.48
CA GLU A 188 -5.30 -5.82 3.16
C GLU A 188 -5.08 -4.56 2.32
N MET A 189 -4.79 -4.74 1.03
CA MET A 189 -4.81 -3.64 0.06
C MET A 189 -5.78 -3.94 -1.07
N GLN A 190 -6.66 -2.99 -1.35
CA GLN A 190 -7.64 -3.05 -2.42
C GLN A 190 -7.44 -1.89 -3.38
N ILE A 191 -7.29 -2.19 -4.66
CA ILE A 191 -7.30 -1.21 -5.74
C ILE A 191 -8.67 -1.29 -6.39
N GLU A 192 -9.55 -0.34 -6.06
CA GLU A 192 -10.92 -0.33 -6.58
C GLU A 192 -11.09 0.57 -7.82
N ASN A 193 -10.23 1.59 -7.97
CA ASN A 193 -10.19 2.46 -9.14
C ASN A 193 -8.84 3.18 -9.31
N GLY A 194 -8.53 3.55 -10.55
CA GLY A 194 -7.28 4.22 -10.92
C GLY A 194 -6.07 3.27 -10.87
N GLU A 195 -4.89 3.87 -10.90
CA GLU A 195 -3.61 3.14 -10.95
C GLU A 195 -2.89 3.17 -9.59
N VAL A 196 -2.28 2.05 -9.21
CA VAL A 196 -1.18 2.00 -8.25
C VAL A 196 0.10 1.60 -8.98
N THR A 197 1.11 2.45 -8.95
CA THR A 197 2.44 2.17 -9.51
C THR A 197 3.44 1.81 -8.41
N LEU A 198 4.16 0.70 -8.61
CA LEU A 198 5.25 0.26 -7.73
C LEU A 198 6.61 0.65 -8.30
N GLY A 199 7.23 1.69 -7.74
CA GLY A 199 8.49 2.23 -8.27
C GLY A 199 9.74 1.47 -7.85
N ARG A 200 9.65 0.57 -6.86
CA ARG A 200 10.76 -0.25 -6.37
C ARG A 200 10.44 -1.73 -6.48
N SER A 201 11.47 -2.56 -6.65
CA SER A 201 11.32 -4.02 -6.55
C SER A 201 11.06 -4.44 -5.12
N ASN A 202 10.21 -5.45 -4.93
CA ASN A 202 9.73 -5.92 -3.63
C ASN A 202 9.23 -4.74 -2.79
N SER A 203 8.42 -3.87 -3.38
CA SER A 203 7.92 -2.66 -2.70
C SER A 203 6.66 -2.94 -1.90
N LEU A 204 5.96 -4.04 -2.16
CA LEU A 204 4.66 -4.28 -1.59
C LEU A 204 4.39 -5.74 -1.23
N MET A 205 3.87 -5.88 -0.01
CA MET A 205 3.20 -7.01 0.64
C MET A 205 3.97 -8.33 0.68
N ASN A 206 4.75 -8.42 1.76
CA ASN A 206 5.13 -9.64 2.48
C ASN A 206 6.32 -10.42 1.91
N VAL A 207 7.22 -9.78 1.16
CA VAL A 207 8.48 -10.46 0.81
C VAL A 207 9.34 -10.63 2.06
N GLY A 208 9.23 -11.80 2.69
CA GLY A 208 10.11 -12.19 3.80
C GLY A 208 9.61 -11.82 5.19
N ASP A 209 8.32 -11.51 5.36
CA ASP A 209 7.80 -11.18 6.69
C ASP A 209 7.64 -12.42 7.59
N THR A 210 8.31 -12.37 8.74
CA THR A 210 8.19 -13.36 9.82
C THR A 210 6.93 -13.19 10.66
N HIS A 211 6.33 -11.99 10.71
CA HIS A 211 5.07 -11.74 11.40
C HIS A 211 3.98 -12.70 10.88
N CYS A 212 3.89 -12.89 9.57
CA CYS A 212 2.95 -13.85 8.98
C CYS A 212 3.24 -15.32 9.29
N GLN A 213 4.46 -15.65 9.74
CA GLN A 213 4.77 -16.99 10.24
C GLN A 213 4.27 -17.18 11.69
N ASP A 214 4.31 -16.12 12.49
CA ASP A 214 3.99 -16.15 13.92
C ASP A 214 2.50 -15.86 14.18
N ASP A 215 1.88 -14.95 13.42
CA ASP A 215 0.46 -14.61 13.45
C ASP A 215 -0.16 -14.51 12.04
N PRO A 216 -0.65 -15.64 11.49
CA PRO A 216 -1.22 -15.68 10.13
C PRO A 216 -2.56 -14.94 9.98
N GLN A 217 -3.17 -14.44 11.07
CA GLN A 217 -4.51 -13.86 11.02
C GLN A 217 -4.52 -12.46 10.41
N ASP A 218 -3.39 -11.76 10.44
CA ASP A 218 -3.25 -10.38 9.98
C ASP A 218 -2.43 -10.27 8.70
N CYS A 219 -2.43 -11.33 7.88
CA CYS A 219 -1.65 -11.42 6.66
C CYS A 219 -2.54 -11.61 5.44
N TYR A 220 -2.81 -10.49 4.80
CA TYR A 220 -3.75 -10.37 3.71
C TYR A 220 -3.03 -10.21 2.37
N GLY A 221 -3.83 -10.33 1.31
CA GLY A 221 -3.40 -10.22 -0.07
C GLY A 221 -3.64 -8.83 -0.65
N LEU A 222 -3.31 -8.72 -1.94
CA LEU A 222 -3.64 -7.56 -2.77
C LEU A 222 -4.82 -7.92 -3.68
N THR A 223 -5.83 -7.06 -3.71
CA THR A 223 -6.97 -7.16 -4.61
C THR A 223 -6.95 -6.05 -5.66
N ILE A 224 -7.19 -6.40 -6.93
CA ILE A 224 -7.24 -5.47 -8.07
C ILE A 224 -8.62 -5.59 -8.73
N GLY A 225 -9.39 -4.51 -8.68
CA GLY A 225 -10.77 -4.46 -9.13
C GLY A 225 -11.75 -5.00 -8.09
N SER A 226 -13.02 -5.08 -8.46
CA SER A 226 -14.09 -5.57 -7.60
C SER A 226 -15.32 -5.96 -8.43
N ILE A 227 -16.05 -6.97 -7.98
CA ILE A 227 -17.34 -7.36 -8.58
C ILE A 227 -18.44 -6.31 -8.36
N ASP A 228 -18.35 -5.56 -7.26
CA ASP A 228 -19.35 -4.56 -6.89
C ASP A 228 -19.11 -3.23 -7.61
N GLN A 229 -17.86 -2.97 -8.02
CA GLN A 229 -17.42 -1.76 -8.71
C GLN A 229 -17.01 -2.02 -10.16
N TYR A 230 -17.69 -2.92 -10.86
CA TYR A 230 -17.34 -3.37 -12.21
C TYR A 230 -17.28 -2.28 -13.31
N GLN A 231 -17.75 -1.06 -13.02
CA GLN A 231 -17.64 0.10 -13.92
C GLN A 231 -16.32 0.86 -13.76
N ASN A 232 -15.62 0.68 -12.64
CA ASN A 232 -14.32 1.27 -12.38
C ASN A 232 -13.23 0.51 -13.15
N GLN A 233 -12.09 1.16 -13.34
CA GLN A 233 -10.89 0.53 -13.89
C GLN A 233 -9.82 0.56 -12.80
N ALA A 234 -9.44 -0.61 -12.32
CA ALA A 234 -8.39 -0.75 -11.31
C ALA A 234 -7.13 -1.29 -11.97
N GLU A 235 -5.99 -0.67 -11.70
CA GLU A 235 -4.71 -1.07 -12.29
C GLU A 235 -3.62 -1.17 -11.21
N LEU A 236 -2.89 -2.29 -11.24
CA LEU A 236 -1.59 -2.40 -10.60
C LEU A 236 -0.52 -2.37 -11.69
N ASN A 237 0.31 -1.35 -11.66
CA ASN A 237 1.43 -1.18 -12.57
C ASN A 237 2.75 -1.49 -11.85
N VAL A 238 3.38 -2.59 -12.23
CA VAL A 238 4.70 -2.98 -11.67
C VAL A 238 5.86 -2.49 -12.53
N GLY A 239 5.59 -1.91 -13.71
CA GLY A 239 6.61 -1.48 -14.65
C GLY A 239 7.67 -2.56 -14.88
N SER A 240 8.94 -2.16 -14.86
CA SER A 240 10.08 -3.08 -15.01
C SER A 240 10.61 -3.63 -13.66
N THR A 241 9.82 -3.58 -12.59
CA THR A 241 10.24 -4.00 -11.25
C THR A 241 10.01 -5.49 -11.01
N GLN A 242 10.69 -6.04 -10.00
CA GLN A 242 10.51 -7.42 -9.53
C GLN A 242 9.62 -7.40 -8.30
N GLN A 243 8.44 -8.01 -8.36
CA GLN A 243 7.52 -8.12 -7.23
C GLN A 243 7.33 -9.58 -6.86
N THR A 244 7.17 -9.85 -5.57
CA THR A 244 6.81 -11.18 -5.06
C THR A 244 5.65 -11.05 -4.09
N PHE A 245 4.52 -11.65 -4.43
CA PHE A 245 3.34 -11.72 -3.59
C PHE A 245 3.30 -13.07 -2.88
N VAL A 246 3.60 -13.06 -1.58
CA VAL A 246 3.59 -14.27 -0.74
C VAL A 246 2.16 -14.68 -0.39
N HIS A 247 1.29 -13.69 -0.19
CA HIS A 247 -0.15 -13.88 0.02
C HIS A 247 -0.92 -13.79 -1.31
N ALA A 248 -2.26 -13.82 -1.24
CA ALA A 248 -3.08 -13.87 -2.43
C ALA A 248 -2.94 -12.59 -3.26
N LEU A 249 -2.58 -12.73 -4.54
CA LEU A 249 -2.82 -11.67 -5.52
C LEU A 249 -4.12 -12.00 -6.26
N THR A 250 -5.16 -11.20 -6.04
CA THR A 250 -6.49 -11.43 -6.62
C THR A 250 -6.86 -10.32 -7.59
N GLY A 251 -7.12 -10.65 -8.85
CA GLY A 251 -7.61 -9.72 -9.86
C GLY A 251 -9.03 -10.05 -10.32
N PHE A 252 -9.92 -9.07 -10.33
CA PHE A 252 -11.27 -9.18 -10.87
C PHE A 252 -11.33 -8.75 -12.35
N GLN A 253 -12.48 -8.93 -13.00
CA GLN A 253 -12.65 -8.67 -14.44
C GLN A 253 -12.31 -7.24 -14.87
N ASN A 254 -12.54 -6.27 -13.97
CA ASN A 254 -12.21 -4.86 -14.21
C ASN A 254 -10.81 -4.46 -13.70
N GLY A 255 -10.02 -5.44 -13.26
CA GLY A 255 -8.63 -5.26 -12.84
C GLY A 255 -7.65 -5.43 -14.01
N THR A 256 -6.57 -4.65 -13.98
CA THR A 256 -5.44 -4.74 -14.90
C THR A 256 -4.15 -4.92 -14.11
N LEU A 257 -3.31 -5.86 -14.54
CA LEU A 257 -1.95 -6.02 -14.05
C LEU A 257 -0.98 -5.74 -15.20
N ASN A 258 -0.23 -4.65 -15.10
CA ASN A 258 0.72 -4.22 -16.11
C ASN A 258 2.16 -4.58 -15.69
N ILE A 259 2.83 -5.42 -16.49
CA ILE A 259 4.20 -5.89 -16.29
C ILE A 259 5.06 -5.53 -17.51
N ASP A 260 5.82 -4.44 -17.42
CA ASP A 260 6.66 -4.00 -18.52
C ASP A 260 7.83 -4.95 -18.79
N ALA A 261 8.46 -4.77 -19.95
CA ALA A 261 9.67 -5.49 -20.32
C ALA A 261 10.75 -5.38 -19.23
N GLY A 262 11.21 -6.53 -18.74
CA GLY A 262 12.22 -6.63 -17.68
C GLY A 262 11.63 -6.75 -16.28
N GLY A 263 10.34 -6.48 -16.09
CA GLY A 263 9.62 -6.73 -14.85
C GLY A 263 9.22 -8.19 -14.68
N ASN A 264 8.96 -8.58 -13.44
CA ASN A 264 8.47 -9.90 -13.07
C ASN A 264 7.55 -9.82 -11.86
N VAL A 265 6.40 -10.45 -11.95
CA VAL A 265 5.50 -10.68 -10.81
C VAL A 265 5.55 -12.14 -10.45
N THR A 266 6.03 -12.44 -9.24
CA THR A 266 5.99 -13.78 -8.67
C THR A 266 4.79 -13.90 -7.74
N VAL A 267 3.94 -14.91 -7.93
CA VAL A 267 2.78 -15.18 -7.09
C VAL A 267 2.85 -16.57 -6.48
N ASN A 268 2.46 -16.68 -5.21
CA ASN A 268 2.34 -17.96 -4.52
C ASN A 268 0.90 -18.51 -4.58
N GLN A 269 -0.09 -17.64 -4.44
CA GLN A 269 -1.50 -18.03 -4.43
C GLN A 269 -2.40 -16.90 -4.95
N GLY A 270 -3.65 -17.25 -5.29
CA GLY A 270 -4.67 -16.30 -5.74
C GLY A 270 -5.24 -16.63 -7.11
N SER A 271 -5.92 -15.65 -7.70
CA SER A 271 -6.53 -15.78 -9.01
C SER A 271 -6.55 -14.46 -9.75
N PHE A 272 -6.57 -14.49 -11.08
CA PHE A 272 -6.71 -13.28 -11.88
C PHE A 272 -7.72 -13.51 -13.00
N ALA A 273 -8.77 -12.68 -13.03
CA ALA A 273 -9.83 -12.72 -14.04
C ALA A 273 -9.80 -11.55 -15.03
N GLY A 274 -9.04 -10.50 -14.71
CA GLY A 274 -8.92 -9.29 -15.51
C GLY A 274 -7.86 -9.37 -16.61
N ILE A 275 -7.32 -8.22 -16.99
CA ILE A 275 -6.27 -8.11 -18.01
C ILE A 275 -4.89 -8.26 -17.35
N ILE A 276 -4.03 -9.10 -17.91
CA ILE A 276 -2.59 -9.08 -17.60
C ILE A 276 -1.87 -8.72 -18.88
N GLU A 277 -1.11 -7.63 -18.86
CA GLU A 277 -0.47 -7.07 -20.05
C GLU A 277 0.98 -6.65 -19.82
N GLY A 278 1.64 -6.30 -20.92
CA GLY A 278 3.06 -5.98 -20.96
C GLY A 278 3.94 -7.19 -21.31
N ALA A 279 5.21 -6.90 -21.60
CA ALA A 279 6.18 -7.90 -22.08
C ALA A 279 6.97 -8.58 -20.96
N GLY A 280 6.70 -8.25 -19.70
CA GLY A 280 7.32 -8.81 -18.51
C GLY A 280 6.80 -10.21 -18.17
N GLN A 281 7.27 -10.76 -17.05
CA GLN A 281 7.03 -12.15 -16.69
C GLN A 281 6.00 -12.28 -15.56
N LEU A 282 5.12 -13.28 -15.67
CA LEU A 282 4.35 -13.79 -14.54
C LEU A 282 4.95 -15.14 -14.11
N THR A 283 5.39 -15.24 -12.86
CA THR A 283 5.99 -16.44 -12.29
C THR A 283 5.07 -17.01 -11.21
N ILE A 284 4.74 -18.29 -11.29
CA ILE A 284 4.08 -19.02 -10.20
C ILE A 284 5.18 -19.69 -9.37
N ALA A 285 5.29 -19.27 -8.11
CA ALA A 285 6.36 -19.67 -7.21
C ALA A 285 6.34 -21.16 -6.89
N GLN A 286 7.49 -21.71 -6.48
CA GLN A 286 7.62 -23.11 -6.08
C GLN A 286 6.55 -23.53 -5.07
N ASN A 287 5.87 -24.65 -5.34
CA ASN A 287 4.72 -25.16 -4.57
C ASN A 287 3.49 -24.23 -4.48
N GLY A 288 3.48 -23.13 -5.23
CA GLY A 288 2.36 -22.22 -5.31
C GLY A 288 1.21 -22.76 -6.17
N SER A 289 0.05 -22.14 -6.06
CA SER A 289 -1.15 -22.49 -6.83
C SER A 289 -1.88 -21.23 -7.25
N TYR A 290 -1.92 -20.95 -8.56
CA TYR A 290 -2.53 -19.73 -9.11
C TYR A 290 -3.55 -20.06 -10.21
N VAL A 291 -4.61 -19.27 -10.29
CA VAL A 291 -5.70 -19.44 -11.28
C VAL A 291 -5.75 -18.25 -12.23
N LEU A 292 -5.77 -18.50 -13.53
CA LEU A 292 -6.13 -17.49 -14.54
C LEU A 292 -7.51 -17.82 -15.08
N SER A 293 -8.45 -16.86 -15.01
CA SER A 293 -9.85 -17.07 -15.35
C SER A 293 -10.31 -16.15 -16.50
N GLY A 294 -10.72 -16.73 -17.62
CA GLY A 294 -11.20 -16.02 -18.80
C GLY A 294 -10.09 -15.63 -19.78
N ALA A 295 -10.53 -15.27 -20.99
CA ALA A 295 -9.63 -14.98 -22.12
C ALA A 295 -8.60 -13.87 -21.84
N GLN A 296 -8.98 -12.84 -21.10
CA GLN A 296 -8.16 -11.64 -20.89
C GLN A 296 -6.92 -11.96 -20.04
N SER A 297 -7.08 -12.68 -18.94
CA SER A 297 -5.97 -13.06 -18.06
C SER A 297 -5.04 -14.08 -18.71
N MET A 298 -5.54 -14.84 -19.70
CA MET A 298 -4.76 -15.81 -20.46
C MET A 298 -4.03 -15.23 -21.68
N ALA A 299 -4.33 -13.98 -22.06
CA ALA A 299 -3.80 -13.33 -23.26
C ALA A 299 -2.48 -12.56 -23.03
N LEU A 300 -1.71 -12.92 -22.00
CA LEU A 300 -0.45 -12.26 -21.65
C LEU A 300 0.52 -12.24 -22.83
N THR A 301 1.12 -11.08 -23.11
CA THR A 301 2.15 -10.94 -24.15
C THR A 301 3.54 -11.42 -23.72
N GLY A 302 3.82 -11.38 -22.42
CA GLY A 302 5.03 -11.88 -21.80
C GLY A 302 5.03 -13.39 -21.51
N ASP A 303 6.12 -13.87 -20.89
CA ASP A 303 6.27 -15.30 -20.54
C ASP A 303 5.52 -15.61 -19.23
N ILE A 304 4.86 -16.78 -19.18
CA ILE A 304 4.42 -17.38 -17.91
C ILE A 304 5.41 -18.47 -17.51
N VAL A 305 5.98 -18.35 -16.31
CA VAL A 305 6.88 -19.33 -15.71
C VAL A 305 6.17 -20.04 -14.57
N VAL A 306 6.25 -21.37 -14.59
CA VAL A 306 5.73 -22.22 -13.50
C VAL A 306 6.92 -22.95 -12.89
N ASP A 307 7.23 -22.64 -11.63
CA ASP A 307 8.34 -23.26 -10.90
C ASP A 307 8.00 -24.68 -10.44
N ASP A 308 9.01 -25.39 -9.92
CA ASP A 308 8.88 -26.78 -9.49
C ASP A 308 7.77 -26.95 -8.45
N GLY A 309 6.98 -28.02 -8.59
CA GLY A 309 5.83 -28.28 -7.71
C GLY A 309 4.69 -27.26 -7.76
N ALA A 310 4.79 -26.20 -8.58
CA ALA A 310 3.75 -25.19 -8.70
C ALA A 310 2.61 -25.63 -9.63
N VAL A 311 1.41 -25.10 -9.39
CA VAL A 311 0.20 -25.38 -10.17
C VAL A 311 -0.33 -24.09 -10.77
N LEU A 312 -0.40 -24.05 -12.10
CA LEU A 312 -1.17 -23.04 -12.83
C LEU A 312 -2.46 -23.67 -13.33
N SER A 313 -3.59 -23.14 -12.87
CA SER A 313 -4.93 -23.54 -13.34
C SER A 313 -5.46 -22.50 -14.32
N LEU A 314 -6.03 -22.96 -15.44
CA LEU A 314 -6.69 -22.11 -16.42
C LEU A 314 -8.18 -22.42 -16.41
N GLU A 315 -9.00 -21.41 -16.15
CA GLU A 315 -10.46 -21.52 -16.13
C GLU A 315 -11.05 -20.67 -17.27
N GLY A 316 -11.91 -21.24 -18.09
CA GLY A 316 -12.50 -20.53 -19.23
C GLY A 316 -13.26 -21.46 -20.16
N ASP A 317 -13.95 -20.86 -21.11
CA ASP A 317 -14.65 -21.60 -22.15
C ASP A 317 -13.66 -22.05 -23.25
N ALA A 318 -14.07 -23.00 -24.09
CA ALA A 318 -13.21 -23.55 -25.15
C ALA A 318 -12.67 -22.48 -26.15
N ALA A 319 -13.32 -21.31 -26.21
CA ALA A 319 -12.90 -20.18 -27.03
C ALA A 319 -11.72 -19.37 -26.44
N ASP A 320 -11.43 -19.55 -25.15
CA ASP A 320 -10.43 -18.75 -24.41
C ASP A 320 -9.03 -19.38 -24.49
N LEU A 321 -8.95 -20.71 -24.61
CA LEU A 321 -7.71 -21.50 -24.68
C LEU A 321 -6.74 -21.16 -25.83
N PRO A 322 -7.18 -20.77 -27.05
CA PRO A 322 -6.28 -20.41 -28.14
C PRO A 322 -5.44 -19.15 -27.88
N LEU A 323 -5.77 -18.37 -26.84
CA LEU A 323 -5.07 -17.13 -26.47
C LEU A 323 -3.89 -17.37 -25.55
N SER A 324 -3.83 -18.53 -24.88
CA SER A 324 -2.66 -18.92 -24.07
C SER A 324 -1.46 -19.14 -24.99
N ARG A 325 -0.46 -18.25 -24.91
CA ARG A 325 0.82 -18.41 -25.62
C ARG A 325 1.97 -18.51 -24.60
N THR A 326 2.87 -19.46 -24.87
CA THR A 326 4.16 -19.69 -24.20
C THR A 326 4.10 -19.83 -22.66
N ILE A 327 3.61 -20.97 -22.19
CA ILE A 327 3.85 -21.42 -20.80
C ILE A 327 5.18 -22.19 -20.77
N ARG A 328 6.10 -21.82 -19.87
CA ARG A 328 7.37 -22.53 -19.67
C ARG A 328 7.41 -23.11 -18.25
N SER A 329 7.61 -24.42 -18.16
CA SER A 329 7.90 -25.09 -16.90
C SER A 329 9.41 -25.05 -16.61
N ARG A 330 9.80 -24.66 -15.39
CA ARG A 330 11.16 -24.88 -14.89
C ARG A 330 11.19 -26.18 -14.10
N SER A 331 11.66 -27.25 -14.72
CA SER A 331 11.93 -28.52 -14.06
C SER A 331 13.45 -28.72 -13.96
N CYS A 332 13.95 -29.00 -12.76
CA CYS A 332 15.34 -29.45 -12.56
C CYS A 332 15.54 -30.88 -13.10
#